data_AF-A0A177MA32-F1
#
_entry.id   AF-A0A177MA32-F1
#
_cell.length_a   1.000
_cell.length_b   1.000
_cell.length_c   1.000
_cell.angle_alpha   90.00
_cell.angle_beta   90.00
_cell.angle_gamma   90.00
#
_symmetry.space_group_name_H-M   'P 1'
#
loop_
_entity.id
_entity.type
_entity.pdbx_description
1 polymer ?
#
loop_
_entity_poly.entity_id
_entity_poly.type
_entity_poly.pdbx_seq_one_letter_code
_entity_poly.pdbx_strand_id
1 'polypeptide(L)'
;MWKKSITLLILIGQTGCDIEWKQKPDKVKWAMVDTGKLRTTFYDTFKKTVPYPPELLTSDEISRMQELTKKQISQLEQDGRENCRKNVDGSAKSLPNRTDENETIIMPSGEKIIRPKRHQYPSEAVRPTASASNAFYECIANIQKDPLITELQNKLRSGYEANIARGKFDQETRKKFDDFLKTAVDKYAQSKNFQLILNNNPENILYSADKIYIQATDDVIAFISDNQLLTSPADTNLENQVR
;
A
#
# COMPACT_ATOMS: atom_id res chain seq x y z
N MET A 1 40.91 50.77 82.09
CA MET A 1 40.92 51.51 80.81
C MET A 1 41.08 50.49 79.69
N TRP A 2 40.01 50.13 78.96
CA TRP A 2 39.76 50.55 77.56
C TRP A 2 40.98 50.25 76.66
N LYS A 3 40.93 49.42 75.61
CA LYS A 3 39.93 49.35 74.53
C LYS A 3 39.83 47.96 73.89
N LYS A 4 38.62 47.69 73.40
CA LYS A 4 38.22 46.64 72.45
C LYS A 4 38.81 46.90 71.06
N SER A 5 39.08 45.84 70.32
CA SER A 5 38.82 45.79 68.86
C SER A 5 38.27 44.41 68.53
N ILE A 6 36.99 44.40 68.16
CA ILE A 6 36.19 43.25 67.77
C ILE A 6 36.32 43.10 66.26
N THR A 7 36.86 41.97 65.82
CA THR A 7 36.86 41.56 64.41
C THR A 7 35.53 40.91 64.08
N LEU A 8 34.87 41.46 63.07
CA LEU A 8 33.64 40.99 62.45
C LEU A 8 33.94 39.80 61.53
N LEU A 9 33.29 38.64 61.72
CA LEU A 9 33.31 37.55 60.73
C LEU A 9 31.97 36.79 60.75
N ILE A 10 31.08 37.26 59.87
CA ILE A 10 30.19 36.52 58.97
C ILE A 10 29.72 35.15 59.48
N LEU A 11 28.51 35.11 60.02
CA LEU A 11 27.70 33.89 60.16
C LEU A 11 26.61 33.92 59.08
N ILE A 12 26.99 33.59 57.85
CA ILE A 12 26.05 33.21 56.78
C ILE A 12 26.32 31.73 56.52
N GLY A 13 25.29 30.89 56.68
CA GLY A 13 25.31 29.54 56.14
C GLY A 13 24.99 28.41 57.13
N GLN A 14 23.84 28.46 57.81
CA GLN A 14 23.18 27.25 58.33
C GLN A 14 21.66 27.31 58.14
N THR A 15 21.22 27.53 56.89
CA THR A 15 20.02 26.84 56.40
C THR A 15 20.49 25.94 55.29
N GLY A 16 21.14 24.84 55.68
CA GLY A 16 21.24 23.67 54.84
C GLY A 16 19.81 23.20 54.62
N CYS A 17 19.21 23.58 53.49
CA CYS A 17 18.18 22.76 52.90
C CYS A 17 18.84 21.40 52.64
N ASP A 18 18.65 20.47 53.56
CA ASP A 18 18.66 19.05 53.22
C ASP A 18 17.55 18.88 52.18
N ILE A 19 17.89 19.12 50.93
CA ILE A 19 17.11 18.61 49.81
C ILE A 19 17.29 17.10 49.91
N GLU A 20 16.38 16.44 50.60
CA GLU A 20 16.22 15.00 50.57
C GLU A 20 15.99 14.58 49.11
N TRP A 21 17.06 14.33 48.36
CA TRP A 21 17.04 13.62 47.09
C TRP A 21 16.74 12.12 47.30
N LYS A 22 15.79 11.80 48.18
CA LYS A 22 15.38 10.44 48.51
C LYS A 22 13.97 10.14 48.00
N GLN A 23 13.76 10.40 46.71
CA GLN A 23 12.90 9.52 45.95
C GLN A 23 13.74 8.99 44.80
N LYS A 24 14.20 7.74 44.96
CA LYS A 24 14.61 6.95 43.80
C LYS A 24 13.41 7.04 42.84
N PRO A 25 13.56 7.58 41.62
CA PRO A 25 12.43 7.65 40.71
C PRO A 25 11.85 6.24 40.60
N ASP A 26 10.53 6.12 40.73
CA ASP A 26 9.83 4.85 40.59
C ASP A 26 10.35 4.15 39.34
N LYS A 27 10.75 2.88 39.48
CA LYS A 27 11.31 2.12 38.36
C LYS A 27 10.30 2.13 37.22
N VAL A 28 10.65 2.81 36.13
CA VAL A 28 9.84 2.87 34.91
C VAL A 28 9.60 1.45 34.43
N LYS A 29 8.34 1.03 34.33
CA LYS A 29 7.96 -0.30 33.81
C LYS A 29 7.80 -0.21 32.30
N TRP A 30 8.65 -0.94 31.58
CA TRP A 30 8.66 -1.01 30.12
C TRP A 30 8.04 -2.33 29.66
N ALA A 31 7.18 -2.26 28.66
CA ALA A 31 6.74 -3.43 27.93
C ALA A 31 7.15 -3.32 26.46
N MET A 32 7.49 -4.46 25.86
CA MET A 32 7.68 -4.57 24.43
C MET A 32 6.50 -5.33 23.84
N VAL A 33 5.97 -4.82 22.73
CA VAL A 33 4.86 -5.44 22.01
C VAL A 33 5.23 -5.53 20.53
N ASP A 34 5.05 -6.74 19.98
CA ASP A 34 5.24 -7.01 18.56
C ASP A 34 3.95 -6.75 17.80
N THR A 35 3.82 -5.55 17.24
CA THR A 35 2.66 -5.15 16.43
C THR A 35 2.55 -5.89 15.10
N GLY A 36 3.65 -6.46 14.61
CA GLY A 36 3.68 -7.32 13.42
C GLY A 36 2.93 -8.62 13.68
N LYS A 37 3.25 -9.29 14.80
CA LYS A 37 2.52 -10.46 15.29
C LYS A 37 1.07 -10.13 15.62
N LEU A 38 0.78 -8.98 16.24
CA LEU A 38 -0.61 -8.55 16.45
C LEU A 38 -1.36 -8.38 15.13
N ARG A 39 -0.72 -7.78 14.11
CA ARG A 39 -1.32 -7.60 12.79
C ARG A 39 -1.61 -8.93 12.11
N THR A 40 -0.66 -9.86 12.08
CA THR A 40 -0.90 -11.18 11.48
C THR A 40 -1.96 -11.99 12.22
N THR A 41 -2.08 -11.80 13.54
CA THR A 41 -3.06 -12.52 14.38
C THR A 41 -4.48 -12.00 14.18
N PHE A 42 -4.67 -10.68 14.09
CA PHE A 42 -6.00 -10.08 14.18
C PHE A 42 -6.52 -9.42 12.90
N TYR A 43 -5.67 -9.12 11.92
CA TYR A 43 -6.10 -8.35 10.74
C TYR A 43 -7.20 -9.04 9.93
N ASP A 44 -7.11 -10.35 9.73
CA ASP A 44 -8.13 -11.09 8.97
C ASP A 44 -9.47 -11.13 9.71
N THR A 45 -9.44 -11.23 11.03
CA THR A 45 -10.65 -11.17 11.88
C THR A 45 -11.26 -9.76 11.85
N PHE A 46 -10.43 -8.72 11.98
CA PHE A 46 -10.87 -7.34 11.86
C PHE A 46 -11.45 -7.04 10.48
N LYS A 47 -10.83 -7.53 9.41
CA LYS A 47 -11.33 -7.32 8.04
C LYS A 47 -12.74 -7.86 7.85
N LYS A 48 -13.14 -8.91 8.57
CA LYS A 48 -14.52 -9.44 8.54
C LYS A 48 -15.55 -8.49 9.15
N THR A 49 -15.15 -7.56 10.02
CA THR A 49 -16.05 -6.55 10.59
C THR A 49 -16.17 -5.30 9.72
N VAL A 50 -15.31 -5.15 8.72
CA VAL A 50 -15.33 -4.05 7.75
C VAL A 50 -15.54 -4.62 6.35
N PRO A 51 -16.77 -5.07 6.02
CA PRO A 51 -17.05 -5.68 4.72
C PRO A 51 -16.84 -4.68 3.59
N TYR A 52 -16.41 -5.16 2.42
CA TYR A 52 -16.38 -4.34 1.22
C TYR A 52 -17.80 -3.82 0.92
N PRO A 53 -17.93 -2.53 0.53
CA PRO A 53 -19.19 -2.01 0.02
C PRO A 53 -19.71 -2.85 -1.15
N PRO A 54 -21.03 -3.13 -1.22
CA PRO A 54 -21.61 -3.99 -2.26
C PRO A 54 -21.44 -3.44 -3.68
N GLU A 55 -21.22 -2.13 -3.82
CA GLU A 55 -20.93 -1.47 -5.10
C GLU A 55 -19.51 -1.73 -5.64
N LEU A 56 -18.58 -2.22 -4.80
CA LEU A 56 -17.23 -2.54 -5.23
C LEU A 56 -17.17 -3.98 -5.77
N LEU A 57 -16.96 -4.09 -7.08
CA LEU A 57 -16.66 -5.35 -7.74
C LEU A 57 -15.51 -6.10 -7.06
N THR A 58 -15.52 -7.42 -7.10
CA THR A 58 -14.41 -8.25 -6.63
C THR A 58 -13.18 -8.10 -7.53
N SER A 59 -12.01 -8.48 -7.01
CA SER A 59 -10.77 -8.46 -7.79
C SER A 59 -10.90 -9.30 -9.06
N ASP A 60 -11.48 -10.50 -8.95
CA ASP A 60 -11.63 -11.44 -10.06
C ASP A 60 -12.60 -10.90 -11.12
N GLU A 61 -13.69 -10.25 -10.70
CA GLU A 61 -14.63 -9.61 -11.62
C GLU A 61 -13.97 -8.46 -12.39
N ILE A 62 -13.19 -7.62 -11.70
CA ILE A 62 -12.45 -6.52 -12.34
C ILE A 62 -11.45 -7.07 -13.34
N SER A 63 -10.61 -8.04 -12.94
CA SER A 63 -9.60 -8.64 -13.81
C SER A 63 -10.23 -9.30 -15.03
N ARG A 64 -11.29 -10.09 -14.84
CA ARG A 64 -12.01 -10.76 -15.93
C ARG A 64 -12.66 -9.74 -16.88
N MET A 65 -13.30 -8.70 -16.35
CA MET A 65 -13.89 -7.64 -17.16
C MET A 65 -12.84 -6.95 -18.03
N GLN A 66 -11.70 -6.58 -17.44
CA GLN A 66 -10.61 -5.91 -18.15
C GLN A 66 -10.02 -6.82 -19.25
N GLU A 67 -9.78 -8.09 -18.95
CA GLU A 67 -9.24 -9.04 -19.92
C GLU A 67 -10.18 -9.24 -21.11
N LEU A 68 -11.46 -9.49 -20.85
CA LEU A 68 -12.48 -9.66 -21.90
C LEU A 68 -12.61 -8.39 -22.75
N THR A 69 -12.64 -7.23 -22.11
CA THR A 69 -12.77 -5.94 -22.82
C THR A 69 -11.54 -5.67 -23.69
N LYS A 70 -10.33 -5.95 -23.20
CA LYS A 70 -9.08 -5.85 -23.99
C LYS A 70 -9.10 -6.78 -25.21
N LYS A 71 -9.54 -8.03 -25.03
CA LYS A 71 -9.69 -8.99 -26.13
C LYS A 71 -10.67 -8.49 -27.19
N GLN A 72 -11.81 -7.95 -26.79
CA GLN A 72 -12.81 -7.40 -27.70
C GLN A 72 -12.28 -6.20 -28.49
N ILE A 73 -11.62 -5.25 -27.82
CA ILE A 73 -10.97 -4.11 -28.51
C ILE A 73 -9.92 -4.62 -29.51
N SER A 74 -9.05 -5.54 -29.10
CA SER A 74 -8.01 -6.09 -29.98
C SER A 74 -8.59 -6.76 -31.22
N GLN A 75 -9.68 -7.52 -31.05
CA GLN A 75 -10.36 -8.20 -32.16
C GLN A 75 -10.97 -7.18 -33.13
N LEU A 76 -11.73 -6.21 -32.62
CA LEU A 76 -12.35 -5.16 -33.45
C LEU A 76 -11.30 -4.34 -34.20
N GLU A 77 -10.18 -4.02 -33.56
CA GLU A 77 -9.10 -3.33 -34.24
C GLU A 77 -8.41 -4.17 -35.31
N GLN A 78 -8.27 -5.49 -35.09
CA GLN A 78 -7.71 -6.41 -36.07
C GLN A 78 -8.63 -6.55 -37.28
N ASP A 79 -9.92 -6.76 -37.05
CA ASP A 79 -10.94 -6.87 -38.10
C ASP A 79 -11.04 -5.56 -38.89
N GLY A 80 -11.03 -4.41 -38.19
CA GLY A 80 -10.96 -3.09 -38.81
C GLY A 80 -9.72 -2.91 -39.67
N ARG A 81 -8.53 -3.30 -39.17
CA ARG A 81 -7.26 -3.24 -39.93
C ARG A 81 -7.33 -4.08 -41.18
N GLU A 82 -7.88 -5.29 -41.09
CA GLU A 82 -8.04 -6.19 -42.23
C GLU A 82 -9.02 -5.61 -43.26
N ASN A 83 -10.13 -5.04 -42.83
CA ASN A 83 -11.08 -4.36 -43.70
C ASN A 83 -10.45 -3.13 -44.38
N CYS A 84 -9.66 -2.34 -43.66
CA CYS A 84 -8.92 -1.22 -44.24
C CYS A 84 -7.93 -1.69 -45.32
N ARG A 85 -7.22 -2.80 -45.10
CA ARG A 85 -6.35 -3.40 -46.13
C ARG A 85 -7.15 -3.80 -47.37
N LYS A 86 -8.29 -4.48 -47.19
CA LYS A 86 -9.17 -4.92 -48.30
C LYS A 86 -9.76 -3.75 -49.09
N ASN A 87 -10.13 -2.66 -48.42
CA ASN A 87 -10.84 -1.53 -49.05
C ASN A 87 -9.92 -0.50 -49.71
N VAL A 88 -8.65 -0.41 -49.28
CA VAL A 88 -7.67 0.49 -49.89
C VAL A 88 -7.00 -0.14 -51.11
N ASP A 89 -7.18 -1.45 -51.31
CA ASP A 89 -6.57 -2.19 -52.38
C ASP A 89 -7.52 -2.59 -53.53
N GLY A 90 -7.48 -1.79 -54.59
CA GLY A 90 -7.53 -2.32 -55.96
C GLY A 90 -6.16 -2.80 -56.48
N SER A 91 -5.10 -2.78 -55.64
CA SER A 91 -3.69 -2.95 -56.07
C SER A 91 -2.82 -3.79 -55.10
N ALA A 92 -3.45 -4.68 -54.32
CA ALA A 92 -2.97 -5.34 -53.10
C ALA A 92 -1.76 -6.30 -53.11
N LYS A 93 -0.91 -6.31 -54.13
CA LYS A 93 0.20 -7.30 -54.12
C LYS A 93 1.41 -6.88 -53.29
N SER A 94 1.42 -5.69 -52.68
CA SER A 94 2.63 -5.14 -52.05
C SER A 94 2.42 -4.24 -50.85
N LEU A 95 1.45 -4.53 -49.98
CA LEU A 95 1.51 -4.00 -48.61
C LEU A 95 2.38 -4.94 -47.75
N PRO A 96 3.31 -4.43 -46.94
CA PRO A 96 4.18 -5.26 -46.13
C PRO A 96 3.32 -6.06 -45.16
N ASN A 97 3.33 -7.38 -45.35
CA ASN A 97 2.74 -8.32 -44.42
C ASN A 97 3.50 -8.16 -43.10
N ARG A 98 2.84 -7.58 -42.10
CA ARG A 98 3.42 -7.48 -40.76
C ARG A 98 3.28 -8.87 -40.14
N THR A 99 4.20 -9.77 -40.47
CA THR A 99 4.39 -11.01 -39.73
C THR A 99 5.06 -10.65 -38.42
N ASP A 100 4.35 -10.86 -37.31
CA ASP A 100 4.86 -10.69 -35.96
C ASP A 100 5.89 -11.79 -35.65
N GLU A 101 7.05 -11.74 -36.31
CA GLU A 101 8.17 -12.58 -35.96
C GLU A 101 8.76 -12.07 -34.64
N ASN A 102 8.55 -12.86 -33.59
CA ASN A 102 9.17 -12.64 -32.30
C ASN A 102 10.58 -13.23 -32.28
N GLU A 103 11.57 -12.45 -31.85
CA GLU A 103 12.92 -12.91 -31.60
C GLU A 103 13.07 -13.34 -30.14
N THR A 104 13.62 -14.54 -29.93
CA THR A 104 13.95 -15.03 -28.60
C THR A 104 15.38 -14.64 -28.27
N ILE A 105 15.55 -13.72 -27.33
CA ILE A 105 16.85 -13.33 -26.80
C ILE A 105 17.13 -14.20 -25.57
N ILE A 106 18.24 -14.93 -25.59
CA ILE A 106 18.72 -15.70 -24.45
C ILE A 106 19.68 -14.81 -23.67
N MET A 107 19.29 -14.42 -22.46
CA MET A 107 20.16 -13.65 -21.56
C MET A 107 21.33 -14.50 -21.07
N PRO A 108 22.44 -13.90 -20.60
CA PRO A 108 23.54 -14.63 -19.96
C PRO A 108 23.10 -15.45 -18.73
N SER A 109 21.96 -15.09 -18.12
CA SER A 109 21.31 -15.83 -17.02
C SER A 109 20.55 -17.08 -17.47
N GLY A 110 20.46 -17.36 -18.77
CA GLY A 110 19.65 -18.45 -19.34
C GLY A 110 18.16 -18.11 -19.52
N GLU A 111 17.73 -16.92 -19.12
CA GLU A 111 16.35 -16.47 -19.26
C GLU A 111 16.02 -16.11 -20.71
N LYS A 112 14.90 -16.64 -21.23
CA LYS A 112 14.42 -16.39 -22.59
C LYS A 112 13.44 -15.23 -22.60
N ILE A 113 13.82 -14.12 -23.22
CA ILE A 113 12.94 -12.96 -23.43
C ILE A 113 12.49 -12.97 -24.88
N ILE A 114 11.18 -13.06 -25.09
CA ILE A 114 10.55 -12.94 -26.41
C ILE A 114 10.33 -11.45 -26.67
N ARG A 115 11.07 -10.86 -27.63
CA ARG A 115 10.85 -9.47 -28.07
C ARG A 115 10.39 -9.43 -29.53
N PRO A 116 9.43 -8.56 -29.89
CA PRO A 116 9.08 -8.34 -31.28
C PRO A 116 10.29 -7.80 -32.04
N LYS A 117 10.68 -8.47 -33.12
CA LYS A 117 11.88 -8.16 -33.91
C LYS A 117 11.65 -6.82 -34.62
N ARG A 118 12.49 -5.79 -34.36
CA ARG A 118 12.46 -4.53 -35.13
C ARG A 118 12.84 -4.83 -36.58
N HIS A 119 11.85 -4.88 -37.46
CA HIS A 119 12.07 -5.20 -38.87
C HIS A 119 12.91 -4.12 -39.57
N GLN A 120 14.01 -4.55 -40.19
CA GLN A 120 14.65 -3.84 -41.29
C GLN A 120 13.77 -4.04 -42.53
N TYR A 121 13.32 -2.94 -43.14
CA TYR A 121 12.51 -2.97 -44.36
C TYR A 121 13.32 -3.59 -45.51
N PRO A 122 12.79 -4.62 -46.23
CA PRO A 122 13.36 -5.00 -47.51
C PRO A 122 13.19 -3.84 -48.50
N SER A 123 14.28 -3.39 -49.09
CA SER A 123 14.37 -2.14 -49.87
C SER A 123 13.67 -2.16 -51.23
N GLU A 124 13.02 -3.25 -51.63
CA GLU A 124 12.56 -3.47 -53.01
C GLU A 124 11.13 -4.03 -53.15
N ALA A 125 10.26 -3.81 -52.16
CA ALA A 125 8.82 -3.94 -52.39
C ALA A 125 8.27 -2.63 -52.97
N VAL A 126 7.53 -2.74 -54.09
CA VAL A 126 6.80 -1.65 -54.77
C VAL A 126 6.27 -0.65 -53.74
N ARG A 127 6.86 0.54 -53.69
CA ARG A 127 6.43 1.61 -52.77
C ARG A 127 4.97 1.91 -53.09
N PRO A 128 4.03 1.73 -52.16
CA PRO A 128 2.66 2.20 -52.33
C PRO A 128 2.72 3.68 -52.72
N THR A 129 1.92 4.10 -53.69
CA THR A 129 1.79 5.52 -53.99
C THR A 129 1.41 6.25 -52.70
N ALA A 130 1.97 7.44 -52.45
CA ALA A 130 1.76 8.17 -51.19
C ALA A 130 0.26 8.36 -50.86
N SER A 131 -0.60 8.41 -51.88
CA SER A 131 -2.06 8.47 -51.75
C SER A 131 -2.69 7.19 -51.17
N ALA A 132 -2.30 5.99 -51.63
CA ALA A 132 -2.81 4.73 -51.08
C ALA A 132 -2.33 4.49 -49.64
N SER A 133 -1.10 4.91 -49.34
CA SER A 133 -0.57 4.91 -47.97
C SER A 133 -1.39 5.84 -47.05
N ASN A 134 -1.70 7.05 -47.50
CA ASN A 134 -2.49 8.01 -46.69
C ASN A 134 -3.92 7.50 -46.44
N ALA A 135 -4.61 6.98 -47.46
CA ALA A 135 -5.95 6.42 -47.30
C ALA A 135 -5.99 5.23 -46.32
N PHE A 136 -4.96 4.37 -46.32
CA PHE A 136 -4.83 3.29 -45.35
C PHE A 136 -4.69 3.81 -43.92
N TYR A 137 -3.76 4.75 -43.67
CA TYR A 137 -3.57 5.30 -42.33
C TYR A 137 -4.78 6.10 -41.83
N GLU A 138 -5.49 6.80 -42.71
CA GLU A 138 -6.77 7.46 -42.37
C GLU A 138 -7.84 6.43 -42.00
N CYS A 139 -7.94 5.32 -42.73
CA CYS A 139 -8.84 4.22 -42.38
C CYS A 139 -8.51 3.63 -41.00
N ILE A 140 -7.22 3.38 -40.71
CA ILE A 140 -6.79 2.89 -39.39
C ILE A 140 -7.13 3.88 -38.28
N ALA A 141 -6.92 5.19 -38.50
CA ALA A 141 -7.24 6.21 -37.52
C ALA A 141 -8.74 6.28 -37.21
N ASN A 142 -9.60 5.94 -38.17
CA ASN A 142 -11.05 5.93 -37.99
C ASN A 142 -11.55 4.70 -37.21
N ILE A 143 -10.81 3.57 -37.22
CA ILE A 143 -11.13 2.42 -36.36
C ILE A 143 -11.14 2.84 -34.89
N GLN A 144 -10.18 3.65 -34.46
CA GLN A 144 -10.12 4.12 -33.06
C GLN A 144 -11.27 5.07 -32.69
N LYS A 145 -11.98 5.62 -33.68
CA LYS A 145 -13.16 6.47 -33.49
C LYS A 145 -14.47 5.67 -33.56
N ASP A 146 -14.39 4.36 -33.74
CA ASP A 146 -15.57 3.50 -33.73
C ASP A 146 -16.30 3.66 -32.38
N PRO A 147 -17.62 3.92 -32.38
CA PRO A 147 -18.40 4.09 -31.16
C PRO A 147 -18.31 2.90 -30.21
N LEU A 148 -18.25 1.67 -30.74
CA LEU A 148 -18.14 0.44 -29.96
C LEU A 148 -16.74 0.32 -29.33
N ILE A 149 -15.67 0.65 -30.06
CA ILE A 149 -14.32 0.68 -29.48
C ILE A 149 -14.25 1.74 -28.38
N THR A 150 -14.86 2.91 -28.59
CA THR A 150 -14.93 3.98 -27.58
C THR A 150 -15.69 3.53 -26.33
N GLU A 151 -16.83 2.83 -26.50
CA GLU A 151 -17.60 2.26 -25.40
C GLU A 151 -16.78 1.22 -24.61
N LEU A 152 -16.10 0.31 -25.30
CA LEU A 152 -15.24 -0.69 -24.67
C LEU A 152 -14.06 -0.04 -23.94
N GLN A 153 -13.45 1.02 -24.49
CA GLN A 153 -12.41 1.77 -23.81
C GLN A 153 -12.93 2.45 -22.53
N ASN A 154 -14.15 2.99 -22.57
CA ASN A 154 -14.81 3.53 -21.38
C ASN A 154 -15.05 2.45 -20.32
N LYS A 155 -15.54 1.27 -20.73
CA LYS A 155 -15.70 0.12 -19.83
C LYS A 155 -14.38 -0.32 -19.21
N LEU A 156 -13.31 -0.34 -20.00
CA LEU A 156 -11.97 -0.67 -19.52
C LEU A 156 -11.48 0.35 -18.47
N ARG A 157 -11.72 1.64 -18.70
CA ARG A 157 -11.44 2.72 -17.75
C ARG A 157 -12.21 2.55 -16.43
N SER A 158 -13.51 2.26 -16.49
CA SER A 158 -14.31 2.00 -15.29
C SER A 158 -13.77 0.81 -14.49
N GLY A 159 -13.25 -0.22 -15.15
CA GLY A 159 -12.54 -1.31 -14.46
C GLY A 159 -11.29 -0.85 -13.71
N TYR A 160 -10.49 0.06 -14.27
CA TYR A 160 -9.34 0.65 -13.57
C TYR A 160 -9.76 1.52 -12.37
N GLU A 161 -10.81 2.33 -12.54
CA GLU A 161 -11.37 3.16 -11.46
C GLU A 161 -11.88 2.29 -10.29
N ALA A 162 -12.56 1.18 -10.59
CA ALA A 162 -12.98 0.21 -9.59
C ALA A 162 -11.78 -0.38 -8.82
N ASN A 163 -10.68 -0.68 -9.50
CA ASN A 163 -9.46 -1.19 -8.86
C ASN A 163 -8.83 -0.14 -7.92
N ILE A 164 -8.80 1.12 -8.34
CA ILE A 164 -8.34 2.24 -7.50
C ILE A 164 -9.22 2.38 -6.26
N ALA A 165 -10.55 2.32 -6.42
CA ALA A 165 -11.49 2.42 -5.31
C ALA A 165 -11.31 1.29 -4.28
N ARG A 166 -11.11 0.04 -4.75
CA ARG A 166 -10.76 -1.08 -3.86
C ARG A 166 -9.44 -0.84 -3.13
N GLY A 167 -8.41 -0.38 -3.83
CA GLY A 167 -7.11 -0.08 -3.23
C GLY A 167 -7.20 0.97 -2.12
N LYS A 168 -8.01 2.02 -2.31
CA LYS A 168 -8.30 3.03 -1.28
C LYS A 168 -9.00 2.42 -0.07
N PHE A 169 -10.04 1.62 -0.30
CA PHE A 169 -10.76 0.94 0.79
C PHE A 169 -9.85 0.01 1.60
N ASP A 170 -8.96 -0.74 0.94
CA ASP A 170 -7.99 -1.59 1.61
C ASP A 170 -7.00 -0.78 2.45
N GLN A 171 -6.53 0.36 1.94
CA GLN A 171 -5.64 1.25 2.68
C GLN A 171 -6.33 1.86 3.90
N GLU A 172 -7.58 2.32 3.76
CA GLU A 172 -8.37 2.86 4.86
C GLU A 172 -8.66 1.80 5.93
N THR A 173 -8.97 0.57 5.52
CA THR A 173 -9.19 -0.56 6.43
C THR A 173 -7.92 -0.89 7.21
N ARG A 174 -6.74 -0.91 6.55
CA ARG A 174 -5.45 -1.09 7.23
C ARG A 174 -5.18 0.02 8.25
N LYS A 175 -5.45 1.28 7.88
CA LYS A 175 -5.26 2.41 8.79
C LYS A 175 -6.17 2.29 10.02
N LYS A 176 -7.45 1.98 9.83
CA LYS A 176 -8.40 1.76 10.94
C LYS A 176 -7.95 0.61 11.85
N PHE A 177 -7.40 -0.45 11.28
CA PHE A 177 -6.85 -1.55 12.06
C PHE A 177 -5.61 -1.16 12.86
N ASP A 178 -4.70 -0.38 12.27
CA ASP A 178 -3.51 0.10 12.97
C ASP A 178 -3.87 1.04 14.13
N ASP A 179 -4.86 1.92 13.92
CA ASP A 179 -5.42 2.77 14.97
C ASP A 179 -6.07 1.93 16.08
N PHE A 180 -6.84 0.90 15.71
CA PHE A 180 -7.41 -0.08 16.64
C PHE A 180 -6.33 -0.76 17.50
N LEU A 181 -5.28 -1.30 16.87
CA LEU A 181 -4.18 -1.97 17.58
C LEU A 181 -3.50 -1.02 18.55
N LYS A 182 -3.24 0.21 18.11
CA LYS A 182 -2.66 1.24 18.98
C LYS A 182 -3.53 1.47 20.21
N THR A 183 -4.83 1.69 20.04
CA THR A 183 -5.76 1.88 21.16
C THR A 183 -5.82 0.67 22.08
N ALA A 184 -5.83 -0.55 21.54
CA ALA A 184 -5.85 -1.77 22.34
C ALA A 184 -4.56 -1.92 23.17
N VAL A 185 -3.40 -1.65 22.58
CA VAL A 185 -2.10 -1.66 23.26
C VAL A 185 -2.04 -0.59 24.34
N ASP A 186 -2.50 0.63 24.05
CA ASP A 186 -2.54 1.73 25.02
C ASP A 186 -3.43 1.40 26.23
N LYS A 187 -4.60 0.81 25.99
CA LYS A 187 -5.49 0.34 27.06
C LYS A 187 -4.88 -0.77 27.89
N TYR A 188 -4.23 -1.74 27.24
CA TYR A 188 -3.48 -2.77 27.95
C TYR A 188 -2.39 -2.16 28.82
N ALA A 189 -1.64 -1.18 28.29
CA ALA A 189 -0.61 -0.44 29.02
C ALA A 189 -1.16 0.19 30.31
N GLN A 190 -2.29 0.91 30.18
CA GLN A 190 -2.97 1.55 31.29
C GLN A 190 -3.41 0.52 32.34
N SER A 191 -4.02 -0.59 31.92
CA SER A 191 -4.52 -1.64 32.83
C SER A 191 -3.39 -2.30 33.65
N LYS A 192 -2.17 -2.31 33.13
CA LYS A 192 -0.98 -2.90 33.77
C LYS A 192 -0.04 -1.87 34.37
N ASN A 193 -0.38 -0.58 34.32
CA ASN A 193 0.46 0.55 34.75
C ASN A 193 1.85 0.55 34.06
N PHE A 194 1.91 0.24 32.77
CA PHE A 194 3.11 0.42 31.95
C PHE A 194 3.26 1.90 31.56
N GLN A 195 4.46 2.43 31.72
CA GLN A 195 4.76 3.84 31.43
C GLN A 195 5.19 4.04 29.97
N LEU A 196 5.72 2.99 29.33
CA LEU A 196 6.00 3.00 27.90
C LEU A 196 5.83 1.60 27.31
N ILE A 197 5.19 1.53 26.15
CA ILE A 197 5.20 0.36 25.28
C ILE A 197 6.05 0.65 24.05
N LEU A 198 7.07 -0.19 23.84
CA LEU A 198 7.97 -0.09 22.70
C LEU A 198 7.49 -0.96 21.56
N ASN A 199 7.47 -0.38 20.37
CA ASN A 199 7.05 -1.06 19.17
C ASN A 199 8.23 -1.81 18.53
N ASN A 200 8.15 -3.13 18.62
CA ASN A 200 8.72 -4.10 17.69
C ASN A 200 10.24 -4.24 17.45
N ASN A 201 11.12 -3.62 18.23
CA ASN A 201 12.52 -4.06 18.25
C ASN A 201 13.23 -3.66 19.56
N PRO A 202 13.80 -4.58 20.35
CA PRO A 202 14.58 -4.21 21.53
C PRO A 202 15.89 -3.49 21.14
N GLU A 203 16.31 -3.61 19.88
CA GLU A 203 17.48 -2.93 19.33
C GLU A 203 17.30 -1.40 19.24
N ASN A 204 16.06 -0.90 19.23
CA ASN A 204 15.76 0.53 19.23
C ASN A 204 15.88 1.17 20.62
N ILE A 205 16.21 0.38 21.66
CA ILE A 205 16.38 0.85 23.03
C ILE A 205 17.83 1.28 23.23
N LEU A 206 18.09 2.57 23.07
CA LEU A 206 19.44 3.15 23.24
C LEU A 206 19.96 3.05 24.68
N TYR A 207 19.07 3.11 25.69
CA TYR A 207 19.43 2.93 27.09
C TYR A 207 18.22 2.58 27.96
N SER A 208 18.34 1.50 28.75
CA SER A 208 17.48 1.21 29.90
C SER A 208 18.40 0.82 31.04
N ALA A 209 18.41 1.59 32.13
CA ALA A 209 19.34 1.41 33.25
C ALA A 209 19.29 -0.01 33.84
N ASP A 210 18.09 -0.61 33.84
CA ASP A 210 17.87 -1.97 34.33
C ASP A 210 17.76 -3.01 33.20
N LYS A 211 17.60 -2.60 31.93
CA LYS A 211 17.30 -3.47 30.76
C LYS A 211 16.11 -4.45 30.95
N ILE A 212 15.32 -4.29 32.00
CA ILE A 212 14.15 -5.12 32.26
C ILE A 212 13.00 -4.54 31.45
N TYR A 213 12.75 -5.13 30.28
CA TYR A 213 11.50 -4.97 29.55
C TYR A 213 10.73 -6.30 29.61
N ILE A 214 9.41 -6.21 29.71
CA ILE A 214 8.54 -7.38 29.68
C ILE A 214 8.06 -7.57 28.25
N GLN A 215 8.26 -8.76 27.68
CA GLN A 215 7.63 -9.13 26.42
C GLN A 215 6.13 -9.34 26.67
N ALA A 216 5.30 -8.42 26.19
CA ALA A 216 3.87 -8.39 26.50
C ALA A 216 2.99 -8.76 25.30
N THR A 217 3.57 -9.18 24.17
CA THR A 217 2.80 -9.47 22.95
C THR A 217 1.70 -10.50 23.18
N ASP A 218 2.02 -11.62 23.83
CA ASP A 218 1.02 -12.68 24.06
C ASP A 218 -0.05 -12.26 25.09
N ASP A 219 0.34 -11.45 26.09
CA ASP A 219 -0.61 -10.87 27.03
C ASP A 219 -1.57 -9.89 26.35
N VAL A 220 -1.08 -9.10 25.38
CA VAL A 220 -1.91 -8.20 24.58
C VAL A 220 -2.85 -8.99 23.68
N ILE A 221 -2.40 -10.11 23.11
CA ILE A 221 -3.26 -11.02 22.33
C ILE A 221 -4.40 -11.56 23.20
N ALA A 222 -4.07 -12.05 24.40
CA ALA A 222 -5.06 -12.52 25.37
C ALA A 222 -6.02 -11.39 25.75
N PHE A 223 -5.50 -10.20 26.08
CA PHE A 223 -6.29 -9.02 26.42
C PHE A 223 -7.30 -8.64 25.32
N ILE A 224 -6.88 -8.58 24.05
CA ILE A 224 -7.76 -8.26 22.92
C ILE A 224 -8.87 -9.32 22.77
N SER A 225 -8.52 -10.59 22.96
CA SER A 225 -9.44 -11.71 22.81
C SER A 225 -10.46 -11.78 23.95
N ASP A 226 -10.00 -11.67 25.20
CA ASP A 226 -10.81 -11.77 26.42
C ASP A 226 -11.79 -10.61 26.54
N ASN A 227 -11.40 -9.41 26.09
CA ASN A 227 -12.26 -8.22 26.08
C ASN A 227 -13.09 -8.10 24.79
N GLN A 228 -13.03 -9.09 23.89
CA GLN A 228 -13.82 -9.14 22.66
C GLN A 228 -13.73 -7.85 21.81
N LEU A 229 -12.56 -7.20 21.82
CA LEU A 229 -12.41 -5.87 21.22
C LEU A 229 -12.61 -5.86 19.68
N LEU A 230 -12.60 -7.04 19.05
CA LEU A 230 -12.78 -7.23 17.62
C LEU A 230 -14.22 -7.50 17.19
N THR A 231 -15.16 -7.80 18.09
CA THR A 231 -16.50 -8.28 17.72
C THR A 231 -17.61 -7.25 17.84
N SER A 232 -17.31 -5.99 18.21
CA SER A 232 -18.33 -4.94 18.32
C SER A 232 -18.28 -3.99 17.12
N PRO A 233 -19.12 -4.19 16.08
CA PRO A 233 -19.17 -3.33 14.89
C PRO A 233 -19.75 -1.93 15.15
N ALA A 234 -20.20 -1.63 16.38
CA ALA A 234 -20.95 -0.41 16.69
C ALA A 234 -20.12 0.72 17.33
N ASP A 235 -18.92 0.46 17.86
CA ASP A 235 -18.11 1.52 18.47
C ASP A 235 -16.68 1.51 17.92
N THR A 236 -16.47 2.25 16.84
CA THR A 236 -15.17 2.93 16.65
C THR A 236 -14.87 3.92 17.78
N ASN A 237 -15.80 4.12 18.73
CA ASN A 237 -15.56 4.78 20.01
C ASN A 237 -15.16 3.75 21.09
N LEU A 238 -13.94 3.21 20.95
CA LEU A 238 -13.36 2.32 21.96
C LEU A 238 -13.36 2.94 23.37
N GLU A 239 -13.44 4.26 23.53
CA GLU A 239 -13.47 4.93 24.83
C GLU A 239 -14.60 4.45 25.79
N ASN A 240 -15.71 3.93 25.28
CA ASN A 240 -16.88 3.60 26.12
C ASN A 240 -17.02 2.12 26.50
N GLN A 241 -16.28 1.20 25.87
CA GLN A 241 -16.51 -0.25 26.06
C GLN A 241 -15.76 -0.89 27.24
N VAL A 242 -14.89 -0.16 27.94
CA VAL A 242 -14.12 -0.67 29.09
C VAL A 242 -14.18 0.34 30.24
N ARG A 243 -15.38 0.53 30.79
CA ARG A 243 -15.59 1.13 32.11
C ARG A 243 -16.15 0.08 33.05
#